data_AF-D6PJA5-F1
#
_entry.id   AF-D6PJA5-F1
#
_cell.length_a   1.000
_cell.length_b   1.000
_cell.length_c   1.000
_cell.angle_alpha   90.00
_cell.angle_beta   90.00
_cell.angle_gamma   90.00
#
_symmetry.space_group_name_H-M   'P 1'
#
loop_
_entity.id
_entity.type
_entity.pdbx_description
1 polymer ?
#
loop_
_entity_poly.entity_id
_entity_poly.type
_entity_poly.pdbx_seq_one_letter_code
_entity_poly.pdbx_strand_id
1 'polypeptide(L)'
;MAFEFSGKFMLRSLQCKIVKALHESAQNGESKCRQMIMGGGKSSVIAPLLGLLLADGRRLVMMVVPDQLLDMSVNVTRESYGPGIATKVFVFGFERSSGAEMLRSLRRQRQRLKLAQETAGIVCSTPGAVKSLLLSYIDRIQQEVCSPRLLLLSRSTIETYAKGVRISVKESSLETLTPIRQAMTLRAAEADLLREILQTFKQAVALVDEVDWVLHPLKSECATACSRKSSE
;
A
#
# COMPACT_ATOMS: atom_id res chain seq x y z
N MET A 1 8.52 -30.14 6.35
CA MET A 1 8.48 -31.10 5.23
C MET A 1 8.14 -30.47 3.89
N ALA A 2 6.90 -30.06 3.57
CA ALA A 2 6.58 -29.55 2.22
C ALA A 2 7.40 -28.31 1.80
N PHE A 3 7.55 -27.33 2.71
CA PHE A 3 8.35 -26.13 2.45
C PHE A 3 9.86 -26.40 2.36
N GLU A 4 10.41 -27.23 3.26
CA GLU A 4 11.83 -27.66 3.23
C GLU A 4 12.18 -28.42 1.94
N PHE A 5 11.24 -29.27 1.50
CA PHE A 5 11.38 -30.02 0.25
C PHE A 5 11.36 -29.10 -0.97
N SER A 6 10.45 -28.11 -0.98
CA SER A 6 10.36 -27.15 -2.09
C SER A 6 11.56 -26.19 -2.16
N GLY A 7 11.97 -25.65 -1.00
CA GLY A 7 13.09 -24.71 -0.89
C GLY A 7 14.48 -25.35 -0.93
N LYS A 8 14.59 -26.69 -0.93
CA LYS A 8 15.86 -27.45 -0.93
C LYS A 8 16.80 -27.08 0.23
N PHE A 9 16.26 -26.74 1.39
CA PHE A 9 17.05 -26.47 2.61
C PHE A 9 16.40 -27.09 3.85
N MET A 10 17.22 -27.32 4.88
CA MET A 10 16.79 -27.83 6.17
C MET A 10 16.60 -26.67 7.17
N LEU A 11 15.44 -26.61 7.83
CA LEU A 11 15.17 -25.55 8.79
C LEU A 11 15.99 -25.74 10.07
N ARG A 12 16.69 -24.68 10.48
CA ARG A 12 17.38 -24.67 11.77
C ARG A 12 16.36 -24.50 12.90
N SER A 13 16.59 -25.16 14.04
CA SER A 13 15.70 -25.06 15.22
C SER A 13 15.44 -23.63 15.66
N LEU A 14 16.43 -22.74 15.55
CA LEU A 14 16.29 -21.31 15.83
C LEU A 14 15.33 -20.61 14.85
N GLN A 15 15.39 -20.92 13.56
CA GLN A 15 14.49 -20.35 12.55
C GLN A 15 13.05 -20.75 12.85
N CYS A 16 12.80 -22.02 13.20
CA CYS A 16 11.48 -22.50 13.62
C CYS A 16 10.95 -21.75 14.85
N LYS A 17 11.79 -21.56 15.87
CA LYS A 17 11.42 -20.81 17.09
C LYS A 17 11.07 -19.34 16.77
N ILE A 18 11.81 -18.70 15.88
CA ILE A 18 11.56 -17.32 15.46
C ILE A 18 10.23 -17.22 14.70
N VAL A 19 10.02 -18.09 13.71
CA VAL A 19 8.80 -18.08 12.88
C VAL A 19 7.56 -18.31 13.74
N LYS A 20 7.59 -19.29 14.65
CA LYS A 20 6.47 -19.54 15.57
C LYS A 20 6.14 -18.30 16.40
N ALA A 21 7.15 -17.70 17.03
CA ALA A 21 6.95 -16.51 17.86
C ALA A 21 6.45 -15.28 17.08
N LEU A 22 6.86 -15.11 15.82
CA LEU A 22 6.38 -14.03 14.97
C LEU A 22 4.95 -14.30 14.45
N HIS A 23 4.64 -15.56 14.12
CA HIS A 23 3.31 -15.97 13.69
C HIS A 23 2.28 -15.77 14.81
N GLU A 24 2.58 -16.20 16.03
CA GLU A 24 1.73 -16.00 17.22
C GLU A 24 1.46 -14.51 17.48
N SER A 25 2.51 -13.68 17.50
CA SER A 25 2.33 -12.22 17.66
C SER A 25 1.48 -11.61 16.54
N ALA A 26 1.68 -12.04 15.28
CA ALA A 26 0.88 -11.55 14.15
C ALA A 26 -0.60 -11.99 14.20
N GLN A 27 -0.90 -13.14 14.79
CA GLN A 27 -2.28 -13.57 15.06
C GLN A 27 -2.93 -12.74 16.17
N ASN A 28 -2.16 -12.34 17.18
CA ASN A 28 -2.61 -11.48 18.27
C ASN A 28 -2.67 -9.99 17.90
N GLY A 29 -2.28 -9.61 16.68
CA GLY A 29 -2.24 -8.21 16.22
C GLY A 29 -1.07 -7.41 16.79
N GLU A 30 -0.06 -8.08 17.35
CA GLU A 30 1.13 -7.45 17.92
C GLU A 30 2.23 -7.27 16.86
N SER A 31 2.89 -6.12 16.88
CA SER A 31 4.09 -5.88 16.08
C SER A 31 5.33 -6.35 16.82
N LYS A 32 6.17 -7.15 16.15
CA LYS A 32 7.39 -7.71 16.75
C LYS A 32 8.56 -7.60 15.81
N CYS A 33 9.66 -7.04 16.31
CA CYS A 33 10.94 -7.00 15.62
C CYS A 33 11.89 -8.01 16.28
N ARG A 34 12.66 -8.72 15.47
CA ARG A 34 13.74 -9.58 15.96
C ARG A 34 15.00 -9.35 15.15
N GLN A 35 16.07 -8.97 15.84
CA GLN A 35 17.39 -8.92 15.25
C GLN A 35 17.89 -10.36 15.01
N MET A 36 18.46 -10.58 13.83
CA MET A 36 19.13 -11.83 13.50
C MET A 36 20.52 -11.55 12.98
N ILE A 37 21.41 -12.52 13.14
CA ILE A 37 22.75 -12.49 12.55
C ILE A 37 22.62 -12.38 11.01
N MET A 38 23.55 -11.65 10.37
CA MET A 38 23.68 -11.63 8.91
C MET A 38 23.92 -13.05 8.39
N GLY A 39 23.29 -13.42 7.29
CA GLY A 39 23.32 -14.81 6.79
C GLY A 39 22.46 -15.81 7.59
N GLY A 40 21.69 -15.37 8.58
CA GLY A 40 20.78 -16.23 9.37
C GLY A 40 19.56 -16.77 8.61
N GLY A 41 19.41 -16.43 7.32
CA GLY A 41 18.27 -16.83 6.49
C GLY A 41 17.01 -15.98 6.69
N LYS A 42 17.16 -14.67 7.00
CA LYS A 42 16.03 -13.74 7.16
C LYS A 42 15.17 -13.69 5.89
N SER A 43 15.75 -13.20 4.81
CA SER A 43 15.09 -13.00 3.52
C SER A 43 14.93 -14.30 2.74
N SER A 44 15.77 -15.31 2.98
CA SER A 44 15.77 -16.58 2.23
C SER A 44 14.97 -17.72 2.84
N VAL A 45 14.65 -17.67 4.12
CA VAL A 45 13.96 -18.77 4.81
C VAL A 45 12.79 -18.24 5.64
N ILE A 46 13.04 -17.28 6.54
CA ILE A 46 12.06 -16.84 7.51
C ILE A 46 10.95 -16.02 6.87
N ALA A 47 11.28 -15.01 6.05
CA ALA A 47 10.28 -14.18 5.41
C ALA A 47 9.38 -14.98 4.46
N PRO A 48 9.91 -15.85 3.57
CA PRO A 48 9.05 -16.69 2.74
C PRO A 48 8.19 -17.69 3.53
N LEU A 49 8.74 -18.33 4.57
CA LEU A 49 8.00 -19.28 5.42
C LEU A 49 6.89 -18.58 6.22
N LEU A 50 7.21 -17.45 6.84
CA LEU A 50 6.25 -16.67 7.61
C LEU A 50 5.16 -16.10 6.71
N GLY A 51 5.53 -15.64 5.50
CA GLY A 51 4.57 -15.19 4.49
C GLY A 51 3.57 -16.30 4.14
N LEU A 52 4.06 -17.52 3.92
CA LEU A 52 3.21 -18.68 3.61
C LEU A 52 2.27 -19.05 4.76
N LEU A 53 2.74 -18.97 6.01
CA LEU A 53 1.92 -19.27 7.19
C LEU A 53 0.85 -18.19 7.47
N LEU A 54 1.11 -16.95 7.06
CA LEU A 54 0.19 -15.82 7.28
C LEU A 54 -0.79 -15.63 6.11
N ALA A 55 -0.46 -16.15 4.93
CA ALA A 55 -1.30 -16.02 3.75
C ALA A 55 -2.47 -17.03 3.84
N ASP A 56 -3.53 -16.62 4.53
CA ASP A 56 -4.74 -17.43 4.78
C ASP A 56 -5.93 -17.05 3.87
N GLY A 57 -5.74 -16.04 3.01
CA GLY A 57 -6.75 -15.49 2.14
C GLY A 57 -7.72 -14.49 2.79
N ARG A 58 -7.63 -14.30 4.12
CA ARG A 58 -8.48 -13.36 4.87
C ARG A 58 -7.87 -11.98 4.91
N ARG A 59 -6.56 -11.89 5.12
CA ARG A 59 -5.81 -10.62 5.13
C ARG A 59 -4.73 -10.65 4.06
N LEU A 60 -4.43 -9.49 3.50
CA LEU A 60 -3.30 -9.35 2.60
C LEU A 60 -1.99 -9.53 3.38
N VAL A 61 -1.05 -10.29 2.85
CA VAL A 61 0.32 -10.36 3.37
C VAL A 61 1.22 -9.53 2.48
N MET A 62 1.90 -8.55 3.07
CA MET A 62 2.85 -7.69 2.38
C MET A 62 4.25 -7.94 2.88
N MET A 63 5.20 -8.07 1.97
CA MET A 63 6.63 -8.08 2.28
C MET A 63 7.23 -6.76 1.80
N VAL A 64 7.64 -5.91 2.75
CA VAL A 64 8.23 -4.60 2.48
C VAL A 64 9.74 -4.73 2.63
N VAL A 65 10.45 -4.53 1.51
CA VAL A 65 11.91 -4.67 1.42
C VAL A 65 12.52 -3.42 0.81
N PRO A 66 13.80 -3.12 1.08
CA PRO A 66 14.51 -2.03 0.40
C PRO A 66 14.41 -2.14 -1.13
N ASP A 67 14.36 -1.00 -1.83
CA ASP A 67 14.15 -0.96 -3.29
C ASP A 67 15.18 -1.83 -4.04
N GLN A 68 16.44 -1.81 -3.61
CA GLN A 68 17.55 -2.56 -4.20
C GLN A 68 17.40 -4.07 -4.05
N LEU A 69 16.61 -4.53 -3.07
CA LEU A 69 16.43 -5.93 -2.74
C LEU A 69 15.10 -6.49 -3.26
N LEU A 70 14.27 -5.68 -3.93
CA LEU A 70 12.92 -6.09 -4.36
C LEU A 70 12.97 -7.31 -5.27
N ASP A 71 13.72 -7.24 -6.37
CA ASP A 71 13.79 -8.32 -7.36
C ASP A 71 14.37 -9.60 -6.76
N MET A 72 15.43 -9.46 -5.96
CA MET A 72 16.04 -10.57 -5.24
C MET A 72 15.04 -11.22 -4.29
N SER A 73 14.33 -10.43 -3.47
CA SER A 73 13.36 -10.94 -2.50
C SER A 73 12.18 -11.64 -3.18
N VAL A 74 11.71 -11.10 -4.30
CA VAL A 74 10.64 -11.73 -5.11
C VAL A 74 11.10 -13.08 -5.66
N ASN A 75 12.29 -13.15 -6.24
CA ASN A 75 12.81 -14.39 -6.82
C ASN A 75 13.05 -15.45 -5.76
N VAL A 76 13.71 -15.09 -4.66
CA VAL A 76 13.96 -15.99 -3.53
C VAL A 76 12.65 -16.52 -2.95
N THR A 77 11.63 -15.67 -2.83
CA THR A 77 10.30 -16.09 -2.34
C THR A 77 9.62 -17.06 -3.31
N ARG A 78 9.67 -16.79 -4.62
CA ARG A 78 9.10 -17.67 -5.65
C ARG A 78 9.81 -19.02 -5.70
N GLU A 79 11.14 -19.01 -5.65
CA GLU A 79 11.97 -20.22 -5.63
C GLU A 79 11.70 -21.06 -4.38
N SER A 80 11.53 -20.41 -3.23
CA SER A 80 11.21 -21.08 -1.96
C SER A 80 9.86 -21.80 -1.98
N TYR A 81 8.91 -21.30 -2.77
CA TYR A 81 7.59 -21.93 -2.91
C TYR A 81 7.61 -23.08 -3.90
N GLY A 82 8.40 -22.98 -4.97
CA GLY A 82 8.53 -24.02 -5.98
C GLY A 82 7.18 -24.44 -6.58
N PRO A 83 7.13 -25.54 -7.35
CA PRO A 83 5.91 -25.98 -8.04
C PRO A 83 4.86 -26.60 -7.12
N GLY A 84 5.24 -27.04 -5.92
CA GLY A 84 4.34 -27.73 -4.97
C GLY A 84 3.50 -26.80 -4.09
N ILE A 85 3.80 -25.50 -4.06
CA ILE A 85 3.09 -24.50 -3.25
C ILE A 85 2.35 -23.54 -4.21
N ALA A 86 1.02 -23.48 -4.10
CA ALA A 86 0.18 -22.70 -5.01
C ALA A 86 0.19 -21.18 -4.75
N THR A 87 0.83 -20.73 -3.66
CA THR A 87 0.93 -19.33 -3.26
C THR A 87 1.68 -18.51 -4.31
N LYS A 88 1.02 -17.46 -4.82
CA LYS A 88 1.59 -16.57 -5.84
C LYS A 88 2.27 -15.37 -5.21
N VAL A 89 3.34 -14.91 -5.85
CA VAL A 89 4.09 -13.70 -5.44
C VAL A 89 3.81 -12.56 -6.42
N PHE A 90 3.18 -11.52 -5.91
CA PHE A 90 2.84 -10.29 -6.62
C PHE A 90 3.84 -9.19 -6.27
N VAL A 91 4.01 -8.24 -7.18
CA VAL A 91 4.79 -7.02 -6.94
C VAL A 91 3.84 -5.84 -6.95
N PHE A 92 3.93 -4.99 -5.92
CA PHE A 92 3.25 -3.72 -5.84
C PHE A 92 4.29 -2.59 -5.93
N GLY A 93 4.15 -1.81 -7.00
CA GLY A 93 4.85 -0.56 -7.21
C GLY A 93 3.83 0.55 -7.44
N PHE A 94 4.22 1.77 -7.09
CA PHE A 94 3.37 2.94 -7.27
C PHE A 94 4.17 4.07 -7.90
N GLU A 95 3.75 4.48 -9.09
CA GLU A 95 4.29 5.62 -9.81
C GLU A 95 3.22 6.70 -9.94
N ARG A 96 3.62 7.95 -9.73
CA ARG A 96 2.72 9.09 -9.90
C ARG A 96 2.47 9.30 -11.39
N SER A 97 1.21 9.21 -11.78
CA SER A 97 0.74 9.61 -13.12
C SER A 97 -0.41 10.61 -12.97
N SER A 98 -0.89 11.16 -14.08
CA SER A 98 -1.90 12.20 -14.10
C SER A 98 -3.17 11.79 -14.85
N GLY A 99 -4.32 12.15 -14.31
CA GLY A 99 -5.61 12.02 -14.97
C GLY A 99 -6.03 10.57 -15.23
N ALA A 100 -6.64 10.31 -16.39
CA ALA A 100 -7.26 9.01 -16.68
C ALA A 100 -6.30 7.81 -16.59
N GLU A 101 -5.01 8.00 -16.84
CA GLU A 101 -4.00 6.95 -16.69
C GLU A 101 -3.81 6.53 -15.24
N MET A 102 -3.72 7.49 -14.34
CA MET A 102 -3.63 7.26 -12.90
C MET A 102 -4.80 6.43 -12.41
N LEU A 103 -6.01 6.82 -12.79
CA LEU A 103 -7.23 6.11 -12.42
C LEU A 103 -7.23 4.66 -12.95
N ARG A 104 -6.74 4.41 -14.17
CA ARG A 104 -6.59 3.05 -14.72
C ARG A 104 -5.55 2.24 -13.96
N SER A 105 -4.39 2.83 -13.63
CA SER A 105 -3.34 2.19 -12.86
C SER A 105 -3.83 1.79 -11.47
N LEU A 106 -4.49 2.71 -10.76
CA LEU A 106 -5.09 2.44 -9.44
C LEU A 106 -6.10 1.31 -9.46
N ARG A 107 -6.99 1.26 -10.46
CA ARG A 107 -7.95 0.15 -10.62
C ARG A 107 -7.25 -1.18 -10.80
N ARG A 108 -6.20 -1.22 -11.64
CA ARG A 108 -5.39 -2.44 -11.85
C ARG A 108 -4.68 -2.87 -10.58
N GLN A 109 -4.07 -1.93 -9.85
CA GLN A 109 -3.41 -2.22 -8.57
C GLN A 109 -4.41 -2.77 -7.55
N ARG A 110 -5.57 -2.12 -7.37
CA ARG A 110 -6.64 -2.60 -6.49
C ARG A 110 -7.07 -4.03 -6.84
N GLN A 111 -7.29 -4.31 -8.12
CA GLN A 111 -7.69 -5.65 -8.56
C GLN A 111 -6.60 -6.70 -8.30
N ARG A 112 -5.33 -6.35 -8.53
CA ARG A 112 -4.19 -7.24 -8.24
C ARG A 112 -4.04 -7.52 -6.75
N LEU A 113 -4.22 -6.52 -5.90
CA LEU A 113 -4.17 -6.67 -4.44
C LEU A 113 -5.32 -7.55 -3.95
N LYS A 114 -6.53 -7.35 -4.49
CA LYS A 114 -7.68 -8.19 -4.18
C LYS A 114 -7.45 -9.65 -4.60
N LEU A 115 -6.95 -9.86 -5.81
CA LEU A 115 -6.59 -11.19 -6.29
C LEU A 115 -5.50 -11.83 -5.42
N ALA A 116 -4.49 -11.06 -5.02
CA ALA A 116 -3.44 -11.54 -4.12
C ALA A 116 -4.02 -11.99 -2.77
N GLN A 117 -4.94 -11.21 -2.20
CA GLN A 117 -5.65 -11.62 -0.99
C GLN A 117 -6.49 -12.88 -1.23
N GLU A 118 -7.38 -12.90 -2.22
CA GLU A 118 -8.28 -14.03 -2.49
C GLU A 118 -7.53 -15.35 -2.80
N THR A 119 -6.34 -15.26 -3.38
CA THR A 119 -5.50 -16.43 -3.72
C THR A 119 -4.47 -16.80 -2.65
N ALA A 120 -4.56 -16.22 -1.45
CA ALA A 120 -3.57 -16.40 -0.40
C ALA A 120 -2.13 -16.16 -0.91
N GLY A 121 -2.00 -15.12 -1.74
CA GLY A 121 -0.76 -14.64 -2.33
C GLY A 121 -0.04 -13.64 -1.44
N ILE A 122 1.22 -13.38 -1.77
CA ILE A 122 2.09 -12.45 -1.06
C ILE A 122 2.44 -11.30 -1.97
N VAL A 123 2.38 -10.08 -1.44
CA VAL A 123 2.68 -8.85 -2.18
C VAL A 123 4.02 -8.31 -1.72
N CYS A 124 5.02 -8.36 -2.58
CA CYS A 124 6.29 -7.68 -2.37
C CYS A 124 6.16 -6.21 -2.76
N SER A 125 6.65 -5.32 -1.92
CA SER A 125 6.69 -3.89 -2.19
C SER A 125 7.89 -3.24 -1.52
N THR A 126 8.03 -1.94 -1.76
CA THR A 126 9.09 -1.13 -1.20
C THR A 126 8.51 -0.01 -0.33
N PRO A 127 9.29 0.49 0.64
CA PRO A 127 8.88 1.63 1.45
C PRO A 127 8.53 2.84 0.59
N GLY A 128 9.29 3.06 -0.49
CA GLY A 128 9.07 4.14 -1.45
C GLY A 128 7.70 4.06 -2.13
N ALA A 129 7.28 2.87 -2.57
CA ALA A 129 5.97 2.66 -3.20
C ALA A 129 4.81 2.87 -2.21
N VAL A 130 4.88 2.27 -1.02
CA VAL A 130 3.85 2.42 0.03
C VAL A 130 3.71 3.89 0.45
N LYS A 131 4.84 4.56 0.65
CA LYS A 131 4.87 5.99 1.01
C LYS A 131 4.36 6.87 -0.11
N SER A 132 4.77 6.63 -1.35
CA SER A 132 4.33 7.43 -2.50
C SER A 132 2.83 7.33 -2.73
N LEU A 133 2.24 6.15 -2.48
CA LEU A 133 0.79 5.94 -2.47
C LEU A 133 0.11 6.79 -1.39
N LEU A 134 0.61 6.74 -0.15
CA LEU A 134 0.07 7.51 0.97
C LEU A 134 0.16 9.02 0.70
N LEU A 135 1.31 9.50 0.26
CA LEU A 135 1.51 10.91 -0.08
C LEU A 135 0.59 11.33 -1.22
N SER A 136 0.43 10.48 -2.24
CA SER A 136 -0.52 10.76 -3.32
C SER A 136 -1.96 10.84 -2.83
N TYR A 137 -2.35 10.09 -1.79
CA TYR A 137 -3.68 10.21 -1.20
C TYR A 137 -3.84 11.53 -0.44
N ILE A 138 -2.85 11.90 0.38
CA ILE A 138 -2.83 13.16 1.12
C ILE A 138 -2.87 14.35 0.16
N ASP A 139 -2.05 14.34 -0.89
CA ASP A 139 -2.01 15.38 -1.93
C ASP A 139 -3.40 15.58 -2.56
N ARG A 140 -4.16 14.51 -2.79
CA ARG A 140 -5.50 14.59 -3.39
C ARG A 140 -6.54 15.13 -2.41
N ILE A 141 -6.53 14.70 -1.15
CA ILE A 141 -7.41 15.26 -0.13
C ILE A 141 -7.12 16.75 0.06
N GLN A 142 -5.85 17.14 0.11
CA GLN A 142 -5.48 18.55 0.28
C GLN A 142 -5.96 19.39 -0.91
N GLN A 143 -5.85 18.88 -2.13
CA GLN A 143 -6.39 19.54 -3.32
C GLN A 143 -7.92 19.68 -3.28
N GLU A 144 -8.65 18.68 -2.75
CA GLU A 144 -10.10 18.79 -2.57
C GLU A 144 -10.47 19.84 -1.51
N VAL A 145 -9.77 19.86 -0.37
CA VAL A 145 -10.02 20.83 0.71
C VAL A 145 -9.74 22.26 0.25
N CYS A 146 -8.70 22.47 -0.55
CA CYS A 146 -8.35 23.78 -1.11
C CYS A 146 -9.22 24.19 -2.32
N SER A 147 -10.10 23.31 -2.81
CA SER A 147 -10.95 23.61 -3.97
C SER A 147 -12.13 24.51 -3.59
N PRO A 148 -12.41 25.59 -4.35
CA PRO A 148 -13.58 26.43 -4.13
C PRO A 148 -14.87 25.59 -4.15
N ARG A 149 -15.67 25.64 -3.06
CA ARG A 149 -16.92 24.87 -2.92
C ARG A 149 -17.91 25.05 -4.08
N LEU A 150 -17.85 26.19 -4.74
CA LEU A 150 -18.66 26.53 -5.91
C LEU A 150 -18.49 25.53 -7.08
N LEU A 151 -17.33 24.89 -7.20
CA LEU A 151 -17.03 23.92 -8.26
C LEU A 151 -17.60 22.52 -7.99
N LEU A 152 -18.02 22.25 -6.74
CA LEU A 152 -18.67 21.00 -6.32
C LEU A 152 -20.20 21.03 -6.49
N LEU A 153 -20.79 22.22 -6.56
CA LEU A 153 -22.25 22.39 -6.70
C LEU A 153 -22.74 21.86 -8.06
N SER A 154 -23.92 21.25 -8.14
CA SER A 154 -24.48 20.84 -9.44
C SER A 154 -24.84 22.07 -10.29
N ARG A 155 -24.87 21.87 -11.62
CA ARG A 155 -25.31 22.92 -12.56
C ARG A 155 -26.71 23.44 -12.19
N SER A 156 -27.61 22.54 -11.80
CA SER A 156 -28.96 22.90 -11.35
C SER A 156 -28.96 23.72 -10.05
N THR A 157 -28.08 23.42 -9.09
CA THR A 157 -27.95 24.22 -7.86
C THR A 157 -27.40 25.62 -8.16
N ILE A 158 -26.40 25.72 -9.05
CA ILE A 158 -25.83 27.01 -9.46
C ILE A 158 -26.88 27.85 -10.19
N GLU A 159 -27.64 27.26 -11.11
CA GLU A 159 -28.72 27.94 -11.84
C GLU A 159 -29.86 28.37 -10.92
N THR A 160 -30.22 27.55 -9.92
CA THR A 160 -31.24 27.88 -8.92
C THR A 160 -30.80 29.05 -8.03
N TYR A 161 -29.56 29.02 -7.55
CA TYR A 161 -28.98 30.11 -6.75
C TYR A 161 -28.86 31.40 -7.56
N ALA A 162 -28.40 31.31 -8.81
CA ALA A 162 -28.28 32.46 -9.70
C ALA A 162 -29.63 33.13 -10.01
N LYS A 163 -30.69 32.33 -10.22
CA LYS A 163 -32.06 32.83 -10.35
C LYS A 163 -32.54 33.53 -9.08
N GLY A 164 -32.22 32.98 -7.90
CA GLY A 164 -32.55 33.58 -6.61
C GLY A 164 -31.84 34.92 -6.34
N VAL A 165 -30.62 35.10 -6.85
CA VAL A 165 -29.81 36.32 -6.66
C VAL A 165 -29.89 37.27 -7.87
N ARG A 166 -30.74 36.99 -8.87
CA ARG A 166 -30.88 37.78 -10.12
C ARG A 166 -29.56 37.96 -10.89
N ILE A 167 -28.66 36.99 -10.82
CA ILE A 167 -27.41 36.98 -11.58
C ILE A 167 -27.66 36.22 -12.89
N SER A 168 -27.45 36.88 -14.02
CA SER A 168 -27.55 36.24 -15.34
C SER A 168 -26.27 35.44 -15.61
N VAL A 169 -26.35 34.11 -15.50
CA VAL A 169 -25.22 33.21 -15.79
C VAL A 169 -25.14 33.04 -17.30
N LYS A 170 -24.08 33.58 -17.91
CA LYS A 170 -23.81 33.36 -19.33
C LYS A 170 -23.42 31.91 -19.58
N GLU A 171 -23.98 31.32 -20.62
CA GLU A 171 -23.73 29.93 -21.02
C GLU A 171 -22.24 29.68 -21.35
N SER A 172 -21.56 30.67 -21.91
CA SER A 172 -20.11 30.65 -22.17
C SER A 172 -19.24 30.54 -20.90
N SER A 173 -19.71 31.09 -19.78
CA SER A 173 -19.03 30.94 -18.49
C SER A 173 -19.18 29.53 -17.93
N LEU A 174 -20.28 28.83 -18.22
CA LEU A 174 -20.50 27.44 -17.81
C LEU A 174 -19.63 26.47 -18.61
N GLU A 175 -19.45 26.70 -19.91
CA GLU A 175 -18.55 25.89 -20.75
C GLU A 175 -17.10 25.96 -20.25
N THR A 176 -16.65 27.14 -19.82
CA THR A 176 -15.30 27.34 -19.24
C THR A 176 -15.10 26.56 -17.93
N LEU A 177 -16.18 26.29 -17.18
CA LEU A 177 -16.13 25.57 -15.91
C LEU A 177 -16.22 24.05 -16.08
N THR A 178 -16.71 23.55 -17.22
CA THR A 178 -16.81 22.10 -17.48
C THR A 178 -15.49 21.33 -17.37
N PRO A 179 -14.34 21.77 -17.93
CA PRO A 179 -13.08 21.03 -17.79
C PRO A 179 -12.58 21.00 -16.34
N ILE A 180 -12.78 22.09 -15.59
CA ILE A 180 -12.41 22.19 -14.18
C ILE A 180 -13.23 21.20 -13.35
N ARG A 181 -14.54 21.13 -13.61
CA ARG A 181 -15.45 20.18 -12.96
C ARG A 181 -15.07 18.74 -13.26
N GLN A 182 -14.79 18.42 -14.52
CA GLN A 182 -14.35 17.07 -14.94
C GLN A 182 -13.04 16.69 -14.24
N ALA A 183 -12.05 17.58 -14.21
CA ALA A 183 -10.80 17.36 -13.49
C ALA A 183 -11.02 17.10 -12.00
N MET A 184 -11.95 17.82 -11.35
CA MET A 184 -12.30 17.56 -9.95
C MET A 184 -12.95 16.21 -9.74
N THR A 185 -13.90 15.82 -10.58
CA THR A 185 -14.54 14.49 -10.48
C THR A 185 -13.56 13.34 -10.66
N LEU A 186 -12.57 13.51 -11.56
CA LEU A 186 -11.51 12.53 -11.75
C LEU A 186 -10.61 12.42 -10.51
N ARG A 187 -10.23 13.56 -9.92
CA ARG A 187 -9.41 13.59 -8.70
C ARG A 187 -10.12 12.94 -7.51
N ALA A 188 -11.42 13.18 -7.36
CA ALA A 188 -12.23 12.53 -6.33
C ALA A 188 -12.25 11.01 -6.52
N ALA A 189 -12.49 10.54 -7.74
CA ALA A 189 -12.45 9.12 -8.05
C ALA A 189 -11.05 8.49 -7.82
N GLU A 190 -9.97 9.23 -8.07
CA GLU A 190 -8.61 8.80 -7.73
C GLU A 190 -8.41 8.70 -6.22
N ALA A 191 -8.89 9.69 -5.45
CA ALA A 191 -8.82 9.69 -3.99
C ALA A 191 -9.59 8.51 -3.36
N ASP A 192 -10.77 8.19 -3.88
CA ASP A 192 -11.56 7.04 -3.45
C ASP A 192 -10.82 5.71 -3.65
N LEU A 193 -10.23 5.50 -4.84
CA LEU A 193 -9.44 4.29 -5.10
C LEU A 193 -8.17 4.21 -4.24
N LEU A 194 -7.48 5.33 -4.04
CA LEU A 194 -6.33 5.41 -3.13
C LEU A 194 -6.73 5.04 -1.71
N ARG A 195 -7.87 5.55 -1.23
CA ARG A 195 -8.43 5.22 0.08
C ARG A 195 -8.70 3.72 0.23
N GLU A 196 -9.32 3.10 -0.77
CA GLU A 196 -9.60 1.65 -0.75
C GLU A 196 -8.32 0.81 -0.69
N ILE A 197 -7.29 1.17 -1.46
CA ILE A 197 -5.99 0.49 -1.41
C ILE A 197 -5.36 0.65 -0.02
N LEU A 198 -5.34 1.87 0.52
CA LEU A 198 -4.79 2.14 1.85
C LEU A 198 -5.56 1.44 2.97
N GLN A 199 -6.89 1.28 2.84
CA GLN A 199 -7.69 0.49 3.76
C GLN A 199 -7.29 -0.99 3.74
N THR A 200 -7.01 -1.53 2.56
CA THR A 200 -6.48 -2.89 2.40
C THR A 200 -5.12 -3.02 3.12
N PHE A 201 -4.24 -2.03 2.98
CA PHE A 201 -2.93 -2.03 3.64
C PHE A 201 -3.04 -1.91 5.16
N LYS A 202 -4.00 -1.13 5.68
CA LYS A 202 -4.26 -1.01 7.12
C LYS A 202 -4.64 -2.34 7.77
N GLN A 203 -5.31 -3.22 7.02
CA GLN A 203 -5.73 -4.54 7.49
C GLN A 203 -4.70 -5.64 7.17
N ALA A 204 -3.68 -5.32 6.37
CA ALA A 204 -2.65 -6.27 5.95
C ALA A 204 -1.70 -6.61 7.10
N VAL A 205 -1.04 -7.77 6.99
CA VAL A 205 0.12 -8.11 7.83
C VAL A 205 1.37 -7.78 7.02
N ALA A 206 2.22 -6.90 7.57
CA ALA A 206 3.46 -6.49 6.93
C ALA A 206 4.66 -7.23 7.54
N LEU A 207 5.42 -7.90 6.67
CA LEU A 207 6.75 -8.42 6.95
C LEU A 207 7.76 -7.39 6.46
N VAL A 208 8.49 -6.77 7.39
CA VAL A 208 9.46 -5.73 7.05
C VAL A 208 10.86 -6.31 7.16
N ASP A 209 11.56 -6.38 6.03
CA ASP A 209 12.97 -6.76 6.00
C ASP A 209 13.87 -5.53 6.15
N GLU A 210 15.07 -5.71 6.69
CA GLU A 210 16.03 -4.62 6.95
C GLU A 210 15.36 -3.39 7.60
N VAL A 211 14.66 -3.64 8.72
CA VAL A 211 13.83 -2.65 9.45
C VAL A 211 14.58 -1.33 9.68
N ASP A 212 15.88 -1.38 9.98
CA ASP A 212 16.68 -0.17 10.18
C ASP A 212 16.77 0.67 8.90
N TRP A 213 16.96 0.04 7.74
CA TRP A 213 16.95 0.71 6.44
C TRP A 213 15.55 1.16 6.05
N VAL A 214 14.54 0.30 6.19
CA VAL A 214 13.15 0.62 5.81
C VAL A 214 12.58 1.76 6.66
N LEU A 215 12.88 1.78 7.96
CA LEU A 215 12.38 2.82 8.87
C LEU A 215 13.23 4.08 8.86
N HIS A 216 14.48 4.08 8.36
CA HIS A 216 15.32 5.27 8.36
C HIS A 216 14.71 6.45 7.55
N PRO A 217 14.21 6.26 6.31
CA PRO A 217 13.48 7.30 5.58
C PRO A 217 12.16 7.71 6.24
N LEU A 218 11.53 6.82 7.02
CA LEU A 218 10.29 7.11 7.73
C LEU A 218 10.55 7.91 9.01
N LYS A 219 11.66 7.65 9.71
CA LYS A 219 12.08 8.39 10.91
C LYS A 219 12.54 9.81 10.58
N SER A 220 13.29 10.00 9.49
CA SER A 220 13.79 11.33 9.09
C SER A 220 12.67 12.31 8.75
N GLU A 221 11.50 11.83 8.32
CA GLU A 221 10.34 12.66 7.94
C GLU A 221 9.25 12.72 9.01
N CYS A 222 9.19 11.77 9.94
CA CYS A 222 8.24 11.83 11.07
C CYS A 222 8.77 12.71 12.22
N ALA A 223 10.08 12.93 12.30
CA ALA A 223 10.69 13.82 13.30
C ALA A 223 10.28 15.30 13.13
N THR A 224 9.94 15.75 11.92
CA THR A 224 9.46 17.13 11.67
C THR A 224 7.98 17.32 12.02
N ALA A 225 7.18 16.26 12.11
CA ALA A 225 5.78 16.33 12.55
C ALA A 225 5.59 16.10 14.06
N CYS A 226 6.59 15.52 14.75
CA CYS A 226 6.52 15.16 16.17
C CYS A 226 7.44 16.00 17.09
N SER A 227 7.90 17.18 16.66
CA SER A 227 8.62 18.14 17.53
C SER A 227 7.67 18.88 18.49
N ARG A 228 6.86 18.14 19.23
CA ARG A 228 6.43 18.54 20.58
C ARG A 228 6.80 17.40 21.51
N LYS A 229 8.11 17.30 21.81
CA LYS A 229 8.55 16.62 23.02
C LYS A 229 8.10 17.48 24.19
N SER A 230 7.19 16.95 24.99
CA SER A 230 6.97 17.37 26.37
C SER A 230 8.29 17.21 27.11
N SER A 231 8.86 18.33 27.52
CA SER A 231 9.78 18.41 28.64
C SER A 231 8.95 18.23 29.90
N GLU A 232 9.23 17.14 30.63
CA GLU A 232 9.28 16.98 32.09
C GLU A 232 9.32 15.49 32.44
#